data_AF-A0A535JYF5-F1
#
_entry.id   AF-A0A535JYF5-F1
#
_cell.length_a   1.000
_cell.length_b   1.000
_cell.length_c   1.000
_cell.angle_alpha   90.00
_cell.angle_beta   90.00
_cell.angle_gamma   90.00
#
_symmetry.space_group_name_H-M   'P 1'
#
loop_
_entity.id
_entity.type
_entity.pdbx_description
1 polymer ?
#
loop_
_entity_poly.entity_id
_entity_poly.type
_entity_poly.pdbx_seq_one_letter_code
_entity_poly.pdbx_strand_id
1 'polypeptide(L)'
;MALPLALQIGGWIVPETYRRLAESLVRQSRVSEAVEFAGLAAASAPEGDGYARPAMLLADAIVKTARGEPVAIERFNDAVRSLEDQQLAVDLGEARIALAWGLRAFGDPARAREELVRARETFARMEARGVVDQIDREMAELAKGPGPSGPFAATTTS
;
A
#
# COMPACT_ATOMS: atom_id res chain seq x y z
N MET A 1 6.49 -2.84 -18.65
CA MET A 1 7.92 -3.00 -19.00
C MET A 1 8.88 -2.44 -17.93
N ALA A 2 8.52 -2.41 -16.63
CA ALA A 2 9.39 -1.83 -15.60
C ALA A 2 10.41 -2.84 -15.01
N LEU A 3 10.04 -4.12 -14.93
CA LEU A 3 10.82 -5.13 -14.22
C LEU A 3 12.21 -5.43 -14.82
N PRO A 4 12.39 -5.59 -16.15
CA PRO A 4 13.71 -5.81 -16.72
C PRO A 4 14.69 -4.67 -16.45
N LEU A 5 14.20 -3.43 -16.46
CA LEU A 5 15.01 -2.24 -16.18
C LEU A 5 15.36 -2.13 -14.68
N ALA A 6 14.40 -2.43 -13.79
CA ALA A 6 14.63 -2.46 -12.35
C ALA A 6 15.74 -3.47 -11.97
N LEU A 7 15.75 -4.66 -12.58
CA LEU A 7 16.77 -5.68 -12.34
C LEU A 7 18.16 -5.29 -12.87
N GLN A 8 18.24 -4.46 -13.92
CA GLN A 8 19.50 -3.91 -14.42
C GLN A 8 20.06 -2.81 -13.50
N ILE A 9 19.20 -1.99 -12.91
CA ILE A 9 19.59 -0.92 -11.99
C ILE A 9 19.94 -1.50 -10.61
N GLY A 10 19.18 -2.48 -10.13
CA GLY A 10 19.32 -3.05 -8.80
C GLY A 10 18.92 -2.08 -7.67
N GLY A 11 19.21 -2.46 -6.42
CA GLY A 11 18.87 -1.62 -5.25
C GLY A 11 17.37 -1.56 -4.94
N TRP A 12 16.94 -0.52 -4.24
CA TRP A 12 15.56 -0.33 -3.76
C TRP A 12 14.45 -0.42 -4.83
N ILE A 13 14.76 -0.18 -6.10
CA ILE A 13 13.75 -0.20 -7.18
C ILE A 13 13.21 -1.61 -7.43
N VAL A 14 13.99 -2.65 -7.14
CA VAL A 14 13.59 -4.05 -7.33
C VAL A 14 12.48 -4.46 -6.34
N PRO A 15 12.67 -4.35 -5.02
CA PRO A 15 11.61 -4.66 -4.06
C PRO A 15 10.39 -3.76 -4.22
N GLU A 16 10.57 -2.49 -4.59
CA GLU A 16 9.45 -1.58 -4.89
C GLU A 16 8.65 -2.05 -6.12
N THR A 17 9.32 -2.50 -7.17
CA THR A 17 8.64 -3.04 -8.36
C THR A 17 7.83 -4.29 -8.00
N TYR A 18 8.41 -5.19 -7.22
CA TYR A 18 7.71 -6.39 -6.77
C TYR A 18 6.53 -6.08 -5.85
N ARG A 19 6.65 -5.09 -4.95
CA ARG A 19 5.52 -4.59 -4.15
C ARG A 19 4.37 -4.13 -5.02
N ARG A 20 4.63 -3.29 -6.03
CA ARG A 20 3.59 -2.79 -6.96
C ARG A 20 2.92 -3.92 -7.74
N LEU A 21 3.67 -4.96 -8.10
CA LEU A 21 3.12 -6.16 -8.74
C LEU A 21 2.21 -6.96 -7.79
N ALA A 22 2.66 -7.21 -6.56
CA ALA A 22 1.85 -7.87 -5.54
C ALA A 22 0.54 -7.11 -5.28
N GLU A 23 0.60 -5.79 -5.16
CA GLU A 23 -0.58 -4.93 -5.00
C GLU A 23 -1.55 -5.06 -6.19
N SER A 24 -1.03 -4.99 -7.42
CA SER A 24 -1.84 -5.14 -8.63
C SER A 24 -2.49 -6.52 -8.74
N LEU A 25 -1.82 -7.57 -8.27
CA LEU A 25 -2.37 -8.93 -8.28
C LEU A 25 -3.45 -9.13 -7.21
N VAL A 26 -3.27 -8.57 -6.01
CA VAL A 26 -4.32 -8.57 -4.98
C VAL A 26 -5.58 -7.88 -5.48
N ARG A 27 -5.46 -6.75 -6.21
CA ARG A 27 -6.61 -6.09 -6.85
C ARG A 27 -7.37 -6.97 -7.84
N GLN A 28 -6.66 -7.88 -8.49
CA GLN A 28 -7.22 -8.81 -9.47
C GLN A 28 -7.71 -10.11 -8.80
N SER A 29 -7.76 -10.18 -7.47
CA SER A 29 -8.05 -11.39 -6.70
C SER A 29 -7.09 -12.56 -6.97
N ARG A 30 -5.89 -12.27 -7.51
CA ARG A 30 -4.83 -13.25 -7.81
C ARG A 30 -3.87 -13.38 -6.63
N VAL A 31 -4.43 -13.69 -5.46
CA VAL A 31 -3.71 -13.65 -4.17
C VAL A 31 -2.53 -14.63 -4.14
N SER A 32 -2.68 -15.83 -4.70
CA SER A 32 -1.60 -16.83 -4.74
C SER A 32 -0.36 -16.32 -5.47
N GLU A 33 -0.54 -15.64 -6.61
CA GLU A 33 0.57 -15.05 -7.36
C GLU A 33 1.15 -13.83 -6.64
N ALA A 34 0.30 -13.04 -5.98
CA ALA A 34 0.76 -11.91 -5.18
C ALA A 34 1.71 -12.34 -4.04
N VAL A 35 1.48 -13.52 -3.44
CA VAL A 35 2.37 -14.11 -2.42
C VAL A 35 3.77 -14.32 -2.98
N GLU A 36 3.89 -14.83 -4.21
CA GLU A 36 5.19 -15.06 -4.85
C GLU A 36 5.96 -13.74 -5.03
N PHE A 37 5.28 -12.70 -5.51
CA PHE A 37 5.91 -11.38 -5.68
C PHE A 37 6.24 -10.69 -4.36
N ALA A 38 5.45 -10.87 -3.30
CA ALA A 38 5.83 -10.39 -1.97
C ALA A 38 7.09 -11.13 -1.45
N GLY A 39 7.20 -12.44 -1.70
CA GLY A 39 8.41 -13.22 -1.41
C GLY A 39 9.63 -12.72 -2.19
N LEU A 40 9.46 -12.39 -3.47
CA LEU A 40 10.52 -11.81 -4.30
C LEU A 40 10.92 -10.40 -3.83
N ALA A 41 9.96 -9.56 -3.40
CA ALA A 41 10.27 -8.28 -2.78
C ALA A 41 11.15 -8.47 -1.54
N ALA A 42 10.83 -9.44 -0.69
CA ALA A 42 11.62 -9.76 0.49
C ALA A 42 13.03 -10.29 0.14
N ALA A 43 13.14 -11.19 -0.84
CA ALA A 43 14.42 -11.79 -1.23
C ALA A 43 15.35 -10.82 -1.98
N SER A 44 14.81 -9.77 -2.59
CA SER A 44 15.57 -8.81 -3.42
C SER A 44 16.00 -7.55 -2.69
N ALA A 45 15.60 -7.39 -1.43
CA ALA A 45 15.97 -6.23 -0.63
C ALA A 45 17.46 -6.29 -0.23
N PRO A 46 18.27 -5.31 -0.64
CA PRO A 46 19.67 -5.28 -0.24
C PRO A 46 19.80 -5.08 1.27
N GLU A 47 20.74 -5.78 1.90
CA GLU A 47 21.09 -5.54 3.30
C GLU A 47 21.54 -4.09 3.50
N GLY A 48 20.92 -3.39 4.45
CA GLY A 48 21.25 -1.98 4.76
C GLY A 48 20.57 -0.93 3.87
N ASP A 49 19.77 -1.32 2.87
CA ASP A 49 18.96 -0.37 2.10
C ASP A 49 17.68 -0.02 2.89
N GLY A 50 17.72 1.16 3.53
CA GLY A 50 16.60 1.68 4.33
C GLY A 50 15.31 1.88 3.54
N TYR A 51 15.40 2.08 2.21
CA TYR A 51 14.25 2.30 1.34
C TYR A 51 13.60 0.97 0.93
N ALA A 52 14.38 -0.09 0.78
CA ALA A 52 13.88 -1.42 0.43
C ALA A 52 12.96 -2.02 1.52
N ARG A 53 13.28 -1.79 2.80
CA ARG A 53 12.54 -2.36 3.94
C ARG A 53 11.06 -1.99 3.97
N PRO A 54 10.66 -0.70 3.87
CA PRO A 54 9.25 -0.32 3.75
C PRO A 54 8.53 -1.03 2.60
N ALA A 55 9.17 -1.15 1.43
CA ALA A 55 8.55 -1.77 0.27
C ALA A 55 8.22 -3.26 0.53
N MET A 56 9.14 -4.00 1.16
CA MET A 56 8.90 -5.39 1.57
C MET A 56 7.75 -5.50 2.57
N LEU A 57 7.76 -4.64 3.61
CA LEU A 57 6.75 -4.67 4.66
C LEU A 57 5.35 -4.38 4.11
N LEU A 58 5.24 -3.43 3.17
CA LEU A 58 3.99 -3.14 2.47
C LEU A 58 3.55 -4.32 1.60
N ALA A 59 4.46 -4.96 0.85
CA ALA A 59 4.11 -6.13 0.03
C ALA A 59 3.55 -7.28 0.87
N ASP A 60 4.20 -7.58 2.00
CA ASP A 60 3.76 -8.59 2.95
C ASP A 60 2.39 -8.22 3.56
N ALA A 61 2.24 -6.99 4.05
CA ALA A 61 0.98 -6.51 4.63
C ALA A 61 -0.20 -6.59 3.65
N ILE A 62 0.03 -6.25 2.38
CA ILE A 62 -1.00 -6.27 1.34
C ILE A 62 -1.51 -7.70 1.09
N VAL A 63 -0.59 -8.65 0.92
CA VAL A 63 -0.93 -10.06 0.70
C VAL A 63 -1.60 -10.65 1.94
N LYS A 64 -1.11 -10.34 3.13
CA LYS A 64 -1.70 -10.81 4.39
C LYS A 64 -3.11 -10.27 4.61
N THR A 65 -3.37 -9.02 4.25
CA THR A 65 -4.72 -8.45 4.25
C THR A 65 -5.65 -9.24 3.33
N ALA A 66 -5.22 -9.53 2.10
CA ALA A 66 -6.00 -10.32 1.15
C ALA A 66 -6.28 -11.75 1.61
N ARG A 67 -5.43 -12.30 2.48
CA ARG A 67 -5.59 -13.62 3.11
C ARG A 67 -6.36 -13.59 4.43
N GLY A 68 -6.79 -12.42 4.89
CA GLY A 68 -7.48 -12.25 6.16
C GLY A 68 -6.59 -12.47 7.39
N GLU A 69 -5.27 -12.26 7.27
CA GLU A 69 -4.30 -12.41 8.36
C GLU A 69 -4.14 -11.09 9.13
N PRO A 70 -4.62 -10.97 10.40
CA PRO A 70 -4.65 -9.68 11.12
C PRO A 70 -3.26 -9.06 11.37
N VAL A 71 -2.21 -9.87 11.38
CA VAL A 71 -0.81 -9.41 11.51
C VAL A 71 -0.40 -8.46 10.38
N ALA A 72 -1.17 -8.38 9.29
CA ALA A 72 -1.00 -7.37 8.25
C ALA A 72 -0.95 -5.93 8.80
N ILE A 73 -1.77 -5.62 9.82
CA ILE A 73 -1.81 -4.28 10.41
C ILE A 73 -0.49 -3.91 11.08
N GLU A 74 0.15 -4.86 11.77
CA GLU A 74 1.47 -4.66 12.37
C GLU A 74 2.52 -4.35 11.29
N ARG A 75 2.48 -5.08 10.16
CA ARG A 75 3.39 -4.88 9.02
C ARG A 75 3.20 -3.53 8.34
N PHE A 76 1.97 -3.09 8.18
CA PHE A 76 1.69 -1.74 7.69
C PHE A 76 2.25 -0.67 8.64
N ASN A 77 2.01 -0.81 9.95
CA ASN A 77 2.53 0.15 10.95
C ASN A 77 4.06 0.18 10.97
N ASP A 78 4.72 -0.97 10.80
CA ASP A 78 6.17 -1.03 10.67
C ASP A 78 6.68 -0.29 9.44
N ALA A 79 5.99 -0.41 8.31
CA ALA A 79 6.33 0.32 7.08
C ALA A 79 6.12 1.82 7.25
N VAL A 80 4.97 2.24 7.79
CA VAL A 80 4.64 3.66 8.05
C VAL A 80 5.68 4.29 8.97
N ARG A 81 6.04 3.65 10.08
CA ARG A 81 7.10 4.14 10.99
C ARG A 81 8.43 4.27 10.27
N SER A 82 8.82 3.26 9.51
CA SER A 82 10.07 3.27 8.76
C SER A 82 10.13 4.40 7.72
N LEU A 83 9.01 4.74 7.08
CA LEU A 83 8.94 5.83 6.09
C LEU A 83 8.90 7.22 6.75
N GLU A 84 8.27 7.32 7.92
CA GLU A 84 8.25 8.52 8.74
C GLU A 84 9.65 8.86 9.26
N ASP A 85 10.38 7.88 9.80
CA ASP A 85 11.76 8.03 10.27
C ASP A 85 12.71 8.49 9.15
N GLN A 86 12.47 8.04 7.92
CA GLN A 86 13.25 8.40 6.73
C GLN A 86 12.79 9.70 6.06
N GLN A 87 11.70 10.32 6.54
CA GLN A 87 11.12 11.53 5.98
C GLN A 87 10.70 11.41 4.49
N LEU A 88 10.32 10.19 4.07
CA LEU A 88 9.90 9.89 2.69
C LEU A 88 8.42 10.20 2.52
N ALA A 89 8.09 11.49 2.37
CA ALA A 89 6.72 11.97 2.47
C ALA A 89 5.76 11.36 1.43
N VAL A 90 6.21 11.14 0.19
CA VAL A 90 5.36 10.55 -0.87
C VAL A 90 5.00 9.11 -0.51
N ASP A 91 6.00 8.29 -0.25
CA ASP A 91 5.84 6.88 0.12
C ASP A 91 5.06 6.72 1.42
N LEU A 92 5.28 7.60 2.40
CA LEU A 92 4.50 7.64 3.64
C LEU A 92 3.02 7.88 3.36
N GLY A 93 2.70 8.82 2.46
CA GLY A 93 1.33 9.08 2.02
C GLY A 93 0.69 7.85 1.39
N GLU A 94 1.39 7.16 0.47
CA GLU A 94 0.92 5.93 -0.16
C GLU A 94 0.73 4.79 0.86
N ALA A 95 1.68 4.61 1.78
CA ALA A 95 1.62 3.59 2.82
C ALA A 95 0.42 3.79 3.76
N ARG A 96 0.07 5.04 4.09
CA ARG A 96 -1.12 5.37 4.89
C ARG A 96 -2.43 5.04 4.17
N ILE A 97 -2.51 5.25 2.84
CA ILE A 97 -3.65 4.80 2.04
C ILE A 97 -3.76 3.27 2.08
N ALA A 98 -2.65 2.56 1.89
CA ALA A 98 -2.64 1.09 1.93
C ALA A 98 -3.03 0.54 3.33
N LEU A 99 -2.54 1.16 4.41
CA LEU A 99 -2.93 0.84 5.78
C LEU A 99 -4.43 1.10 6.02
N ALA A 100 -4.98 2.21 5.52
CA ALA A 100 -6.41 2.49 5.64
C ALA A 100 -7.27 1.40 5.00
N TRP A 101 -6.86 0.90 3.82
CA TRP A 101 -7.51 -0.24 3.20
C TRP A 101 -7.44 -1.51 4.07
N GLY A 102 -6.28 -1.82 4.64
CA GLY A 102 -6.11 -2.94 5.57
C GLY A 102 -7.02 -2.81 6.80
N LEU A 103 -7.02 -1.65 7.45
CA LEU A 103 -7.87 -1.37 8.61
C LEU A 103 -9.36 -1.54 8.29
N ARG A 104 -9.79 -1.05 7.12
CA ARG A 104 -11.16 -1.23 6.63
C ARG A 104 -11.51 -2.71 6.43
N ALA A 105 -10.60 -3.49 5.82
CA ALA A 105 -10.78 -4.92 5.59
C ALA A 105 -10.96 -5.71 6.90
N PHE A 106 -10.31 -5.27 7.97
CA PHE A 106 -10.42 -5.84 9.31
C PHE A 106 -11.46 -5.16 10.22
N GLY A 107 -12.35 -4.33 9.66
CA GLY A 107 -13.49 -3.77 10.39
C GLY A 107 -13.16 -2.58 11.28
N ASP A 108 -12.08 -1.85 11.01
CA ASP A 108 -11.67 -0.64 11.74
C ASP A 108 -11.75 0.62 10.84
N PRO A 109 -12.97 1.05 10.44
CA PRO A 109 -13.15 2.21 9.55
C PRO A 109 -12.77 3.54 10.21
N ALA A 110 -12.77 3.61 11.55
CA ALA A 110 -12.40 4.80 12.29
C ALA A 110 -10.91 5.09 12.11
N ARG A 111 -10.04 4.12 12.39
CA ARG A 111 -8.59 4.27 12.16
C ARG A 111 -8.26 4.36 10.68
N ALA A 112 -9.00 3.68 9.80
CA ALA A 112 -8.83 3.85 8.35
C ALA A 112 -9.01 5.32 7.93
N ARG A 113 -10.04 5.99 8.46
CA ARG A 113 -10.30 7.40 8.18
C ARG A 113 -9.16 8.30 8.68
N GLU A 114 -8.63 8.05 9.87
CA GLU A 114 -7.51 8.82 10.42
C GLU A 114 -6.27 8.77 9.51
N GLU A 115 -5.94 7.59 8.99
CA GLU A 115 -4.81 7.42 8.08
C GLU A 115 -5.04 8.11 6.72
N LEU A 116 -6.27 8.07 6.20
CA LEU A 116 -6.63 8.81 4.98
C LEU A 116 -6.53 10.33 5.17
N VAL A 117 -6.96 10.87 6.31
CA VAL A 117 -6.80 12.30 6.62
C VAL A 117 -5.32 12.69 6.61
N ARG A 118 -4.47 11.90 7.27
CA ARG A 118 -3.02 12.12 7.29
C ARG A 118 -2.38 12.01 5.90
N ALA A 119 -2.80 11.05 5.09
CA ALA A 119 -2.34 10.92 3.71
C ALA A 119 -2.75 12.14 2.87
N ARG A 120 -4.01 12.58 3.03
CA ARG A 120 -4.56 13.75 2.34
C ARG A 120 -3.76 15.01 2.66
N GLU A 121 -3.43 15.26 3.92
CA GLU A 121 -2.63 16.40 4.34
C GLU A 121 -1.22 16.40 3.72
N THR A 122 -0.61 15.22 3.58
CA THR A 122 0.69 15.08 2.90
C THR A 122 0.58 15.42 1.42
N PHE A 123 -0.38 14.84 0.70
CA PHE A 123 -0.53 15.10 -0.74
C PHE A 123 -1.07 16.50 -1.07
N ALA A 124 -1.87 17.10 -0.18
CA ALA A 124 -2.31 18.48 -0.31
C ALA A 124 -1.13 19.47 -0.24
N ARG A 125 -0.17 19.25 0.66
CA ARG A 125 1.06 20.06 0.73
C ARG A 125 1.93 19.97 -0.53
N MET A 126 1.82 18.86 -1.25
CA MET A 126 2.51 18.63 -2.54
C MET A 126 1.71 19.12 -3.75
N GLU A 127 0.52 19.68 -3.53
CA GLU A 127 -0.42 20.08 -4.59
C GLU A 127 -0.83 18.93 -5.52
N ALA A 128 -0.77 17.68 -5.05
CA ALA A 128 -1.13 16.48 -5.79
C ALA A 128 -2.66 16.29 -5.86
N ARG A 129 -3.36 17.21 -6.54
CA ARG A 129 -4.84 17.31 -6.56
C ARG A 129 -5.54 16.00 -6.90
N GLY A 130 -5.06 15.27 -7.91
CA GLY A 130 -5.67 14.01 -8.31
C GLY A 130 -5.68 12.94 -7.21
N VAL A 131 -4.63 12.89 -6.39
CA VAL A 131 -4.54 11.97 -5.25
C VAL A 131 -5.44 12.43 -4.11
N VAL A 132 -5.50 13.74 -3.85
CA VAL A 132 -6.42 14.32 -2.85
C VAL A 132 -7.88 14.01 -3.19
N ASP A 133 -8.30 14.19 -4.45
CA ASP A 133 -9.66 13.88 -4.90
C ASP A 133 -10.00 12.38 -4.80
N GLN A 134 -8.99 11.51 -4.98
CA GLN A 134 -9.16 10.07 -4.75
C GLN A 134 -9.39 9.76 -3.27
N ILE A 135 -8.57 10.32 -2.38
CA ILE A 135 -8.69 10.11 -0.93
C ILE A 135 -10.03 10.65 -0.42
N ASP A 136 -10.48 11.81 -0.91
CA ASP A 136 -11.77 12.39 -0.53
C ASP A 136 -12.95 11.49 -0.90
N ARG A 137 -12.89 10.85 -2.09
CA ARG A 137 -13.89 9.83 -2.48
C ARG A 137 -13.85 8.62 -1.56
N GLU A 138 -12.68 8.11 -1.23
CA GLU A 138 -12.53 6.95 -0.34
C GLU A 138 -13.04 7.23 1.08
N MET A 139 -12.76 8.43 1.62
CA MET A 139 -13.30 8.87 2.91
C MET A 139 -14.82 9.04 2.89
N ALA A 140 -15.39 9.48 1.77
CA ALA A 140 -16.84 9.58 1.61
C ALA A 140 -17.49 8.19 1.56
N GLU A 141 -16.85 7.22 0.91
CA GLU A 141 -17.32 5.83 0.87
C GLU A 141 -17.24 5.14 2.24
N LEU A 142 -16.19 5.39 3.02
CA LEU A 142 -16.12 4.91 4.41
C LEU A 142 -17.29 5.40 5.27
N ALA A 143 -17.77 6.63 5.02
CA ALA A 143 -18.89 7.21 5.75
C ALA A 143 -20.25 6.55 5.43
N LYS A 144 -20.37 5.85 4.29
CA LYS A 144 -21.61 5.22 3.82
C LYS A 144 -21.86 3.82 4.39
N GLY A 145 -20.94 3.26 5.20
CA GLY A 145 -21.05 1.91 5.76
C GLY A 145 -20.42 0.81 4.88
N PRO A 146 -20.60 -0.49 5.19
CA PRO A 146 -19.80 -1.57 4.62
C PRO A 146 -20.20 -1.89 3.17
N GLY A 147 -19.77 -1.05 2.23
CA GLY A 147 -19.77 -1.34 0.79
C GLY A 147 -18.40 -1.84 0.33
N PRO A 148 -18.28 -2.52 -0.81
CA PRO A 148 -17.00 -2.80 -1.44
C PRO A 148 -16.45 -1.50 -2.06
N SER A 149 -15.84 -0.64 -1.23
CA SER A 149 -15.29 0.64 -1.67
C SER A 149 -13.89 0.83 -1.10
N GLY A 150 -12.90 0.44 -1.89
CA GLY A 150 -11.52 0.86 -1.76
C GLY A 150 -11.00 1.19 -3.15
N PRO A 151 -9.75 1.65 -3.30
CA PRO A 151 -9.12 1.94 -4.60
C PRO A 151 -8.97 0.69 -5.50
N PHE A 152 -9.46 -0.46 -5.02
CA PHE A 152 -9.28 -1.81 -5.54
C PHE A 152 -10.60 -2.54 -5.82
N ALA A 153 -11.76 -1.87 -5.63
CA ALA A 153 -13.04 -2.43 -6.05
C ALA A 153 -13.14 -2.34 -7.58
N ALA A 154 -13.49 -3.44 -8.25
CA ALA A 154 -13.69 -3.45 -9.69
C ALA A 154 -14.73 -2.40 -10.08
N THR A 155 -14.36 -1.47 -10.96
CA THR A 155 -15.33 -0.61 -11.65
C THR A 155 -16.29 -1.53 -12.39
N THR A 156 -17.50 -1.64 -11.87
CA THR A 156 -18.60 -2.30 -12.58
C THR A 156 -19.02 -1.33 -13.69
N THR A 157 -18.43 -1.50 -14.86
CA THR A 157 -18.93 -0.86 -16.08
C THR A 157 -20.21 -1.60 -16.46
N SER A 158 -21.36 -0.92 -16.37
CA SER A 158 -22.58 -1.28 -17.10
C SER A 158 -22.54 -0.71 -18.51
#